data_AF-A0A380WVX4-F1
#
_entry.id   AF-A0A380WVX4-F1
#
_cell.length_a   1.000
_cell.length_b   1.000
_cell.length_c   1.000
_cell.angle_alpha   90.00
_cell.angle_beta   90.00
_cell.angle_gamma   90.00
#
_symmetry.space_group_name_H-M   'P 1'
#
loop_
_entity.id
_entity.type
_entity.pdbx_description
1 polymer ?
#
loop_
_entity_poly.entity_id
_entity_poly.type
_entity_poly.pdbx_seq_one_letter_code
_entity_poly.pdbx_strand_id
1 'polypeptide(L)'
;MNRLKIYIERLLLLVLTLFLVNGCEKRSETPEVVNLEEKEGKGPSLEELQKFLFEKLKGQKLVRNYGEDTGWTNLEFLEDGNFTGSYFGKIKNDGFDAGLTEYAWIWHRGEEIHTSDFKGKFKIVEQINDNIYKMKLDNFEITSEYGRYDDIYFNVDFALGIKPDADYYLYIPGTPASLLPNENSRLDKNYKKEDSKEDKTQGFIIWNKYEDEVFNQLAL
;
A
#
# COMPACT_ATOMS: atom_id res chain seq x y z
N MET A 1 12.55 -61.54 25.26
CA MET A 1 11.52 -61.01 26.18
C MET A 1 12.13 -59.86 26.96
N ASN A 2 11.47 -58.70 26.95
CA ASN A 2 11.80 -57.42 27.60
C ASN A 2 13.05 -56.68 27.09
N ARG A 3 12.90 -55.77 26.12
CA ARG A 3 12.26 -54.43 26.19
C ARG A 3 13.17 -53.46 26.95
N LEU A 4 13.81 -52.53 26.26
CA LEU A 4 13.15 -51.31 25.76
C LEU A 4 12.50 -50.56 26.94
N LYS A 5 13.36 -50.09 27.84
CA LYS A 5 13.12 -49.02 28.84
C LYS A 5 14.50 -48.72 29.43
N ILE A 6 14.80 -47.45 29.68
CA ILE A 6 16.06 -46.94 30.27
C ILE A 6 17.17 -46.63 29.24
N TYR A 7 16.86 -45.86 28.19
CA TYR A 7 17.89 -45.04 27.49
C TYR A 7 17.35 -43.65 27.14
N ILE A 8 16.52 -43.12 28.02
CA ILE A 8 16.12 -41.73 28.05
C ILE A 8 16.40 -41.27 29.48
N GLU A 9 17.09 -40.13 29.60
CA GLU A 9 17.41 -39.42 30.85
C GLU A 9 18.59 -39.96 31.68
N ARG A 10 19.80 -39.86 31.13
CA ARG A 10 20.97 -39.22 31.78
C ARG A 10 21.87 -38.68 30.66
N LEU A 11 21.62 -37.48 30.16
CA LEU A 11 22.17 -36.24 30.70
C LEU A 11 23.70 -36.17 30.52
N LEU A 12 24.08 -35.27 29.61
CA LEU A 12 25.24 -34.38 29.64
C LEU A 12 26.63 -34.91 29.24
N LEU A 13 27.24 -34.11 28.37
CA LEU A 13 28.68 -33.79 28.27
C LEU A 13 29.61 -34.82 27.62
N LEU A 14 29.86 -34.62 26.32
CA LEU A 14 31.22 -34.36 25.87
C LEU A 14 31.27 -33.72 24.48
N VAL A 15 31.44 -32.40 24.50
CA VAL A 15 32.01 -31.57 23.44
C VAL A 15 33.47 -31.99 23.26
N LEU A 16 33.91 -32.34 22.05
CA LEU A 16 35.28 -32.06 21.59
C LEU A 16 35.41 -32.21 20.06
N THR A 17 35.48 -31.05 19.40
CA THR A 17 36.39 -30.69 18.30
C THR A 17 36.64 -31.66 17.14
N LEU A 18 36.27 -31.22 15.94
CA LEU A 18 37.22 -31.13 14.82
C LEU A 18 36.68 -30.14 13.76
N PHE A 19 37.16 -28.90 13.87
CA PHE A 19 37.25 -27.99 12.72
C PHE A 19 38.44 -28.45 11.88
N LEU A 20 38.19 -28.79 10.61
CA LEU A 20 39.15 -28.53 9.54
C LEU A 20 38.42 -27.93 8.35
N VAL A 21 38.90 -26.75 8.00
CA VAL A 21 38.52 -25.85 6.93
C VAL A 21 38.86 -26.46 5.58
N ASN A 22 37.94 -26.39 4.62
CA ASN A 22 38.26 -26.21 3.20
C ASN A 22 37.01 -25.80 2.40
N GLY A 23 37.15 -24.74 1.61
CA GLY A 23 36.31 -24.52 0.42
C GLY A 23 35.14 -23.56 0.58
N CYS A 24 35.39 -22.29 0.27
CA CYS A 24 34.37 -21.32 -0.07
C CYS A 24 33.75 -21.70 -1.43
N GLU A 25 32.50 -22.14 -1.45
CA GLU A 25 31.66 -22.07 -2.65
C GLU A 25 30.21 -21.88 -2.20
N LYS A 26 29.72 -20.62 -2.31
CA LYS A 26 28.31 -20.30 -2.13
C LYS A 26 27.53 -20.95 -3.27
N ARG A 27 26.95 -22.12 -3.02
CA ARG A 27 25.87 -22.66 -3.83
C ARG A 27 24.57 -22.18 -3.22
N SER A 28 23.91 -21.26 -3.92
CA SER A 28 22.53 -20.88 -3.61
C SER A 28 21.65 -22.11 -3.76
N GLU A 29 21.12 -22.62 -2.66
CA GLU A 29 19.94 -23.48 -2.70
C GLU A 29 18.79 -22.61 -3.20
N THR A 30 18.46 -22.74 -4.48
CA THR A 30 17.19 -22.28 -5.03
C THR A 30 16.07 -22.85 -4.17
N PRO A 31 15.12 -22.02 -3.69
CA PRO A 31 13.98 -22.52 -2.93
C PRO A 31 13.22 -23.55 -3.77
N GLU A 32 12.96 -24.70 -3.17
CA GLU A 32 12.07 -25.70 -3.71
C GLU A 32 10.71 -25.06 -3.95
N VAL A 33 10.29 -24.97 -5.21
CA VAL A 33 8.96 -24.49 -5.59
C VAL A 33 7.97 -25.49 -5.00
N VAL A 34 7.38 -25.14 -3.87
CA VAL A 34 6.24 -25.86 -3.31
C VAL A 34 5.12 -25.72 -4.34
N ASN A 35 4.90 -26.76 -5.13
CA ASN A 35 3.68 -26.92 -5.91
C ASN A 35 2.53 -26.97 -4.89
N LEU A 36 1.88 -25.83 -4.69
CA LEU A 36 0.58 -25.79 -4.05
C LEU A 36 -0.35 -26.58 -4.96
N GLU A 37 -0.78 -27.75 -4.47
CA GLU A 37 -1.78 -28.58 -5.12
C GLU A 37 -2.93 -27.68 -5.60
N GLU A 38 -3.12 -27.62 -6.92
CA GLU A 38 -4.28 -27.00 -7.54
C GLU A 38 -5.52 -27.60 -6.90
N LYS A 39 -6.24 -26.81 -6.11
CA LYS A 39 -7.60 -27.16 -5.72
C LYS A 39 -8.41 -27.28 -7.00
N GLU A 40 -8.72 -28.51 -7.40
CA GLU A 40 -9.71 -28.81 -8.44
C GLU A 40 -11.09 -28.29 -8.01
N GLY A 41 -11.33 -27.04 -8.35
CA GLY A 41 -12.59 -26.34 -8.29
C GLY A 41 -12.39 -25.06 -9.09
N LYS A 42 -13.33 -24.71 -9.98
CA LYS A 42 -13.32 -23.37 -10.57
C LYS A 42 -13.37 -22.38 -9.40
N GLY A 43 -12.27 -21.68 -9.14
CA GLY A 43 -12.23 -20.60 -8.18
C GLY A 43 -13.29 -19.54 -8.51
N PRO A 44 -13.55 -18.60 -7.59
CA PRO A 44 -14.50 -17.52 -7.85
C PRO A 44 -14.12 -16.78 -9.15
N SER A 45 -15.13 -16.39 -9.92
CA SER A 45 -14.92 -15.54 -11.09
C SER A 45 -14.36 -14.18 -10.69
N LEU A 46 -13.74 -13.47 -11.64
CA LEU A 46 -13.25 -12.10 -11.41
C LEU A 46 -14.36 -11.15 -10.94
N GLU A 47 -15.59 -11.35 -11.44
CA GLU A 47 -16.75 -10.56 -11.05
C GLU A 47 -17.16 -10.80 -9.60
N GLU A 48 -17.21 -12.07 -9.17
CA GLU A 48 -17.49 -12.44 -7.77
C GLU A 48 -16.40 -11.93 -6.82
N LEU A 49 -15.13 -12.05 -7.22
CA LEU A 49 -13.98 -11.52 -6.48
C LEU A 49 -14.07 -10.00 -6.34
N GLN A 50 -14.35 -9.30 -7.44
CA GLN A 50 -14.47 -7.85 -7.45
C GLN A 50 -15.57 -7.38 -6.50
N LYS A 51 -16.75 -8.02 -6.57
CA LYS A 51 -17.86 -7.72 -5.66
C LYS A 51 -17.45 -7.95 -4.20
N PHE A 52 -16.82 -9.08 -3.91
CA PHE A 52 -16.36 -9.40 -2.55
C PHE A 52 -15.34 -8.37 -2.04
N LEU A 53 -14.34 -8.01 -2.83
CA LEU A 53 -13.28 -7.08 -2.42
C LEU A 53 -13.82 -5.66 -2.24
N PHE A 54 -14.68 -5.18 -3.13
CA PHE A 54 -15.27 -3.85 -2.97
C PHE A 54 -16.28 -3.76 -1.83
N GLU A 55 -16.99 -4.84 -1.50
CA GLU A 55 -17.76 -4.92 -0.25
C GLU A 55 -16.87 -4.81 1.00
N LYS A 56 -15.64 -5.33 0.96
CA LYS A 56 -14.67 -5.16 2.05
C LYS A 56 -14.03 -3.77 2.11
N LEU A 57 -13.83 -3.15 0.96
CA LEU A 57 -13.30 -1.78 0.85
C LEU A 57 -14.35 -0.73 1.16
N LYS A 58 -15.64 -1.01 1.00
CA LYS A 58 -16.72 -0.05 1.31
C LYS A 58 -16.57 0.53 2.71
N GLY A 59 -16.60 1.86 2.79
CA GLY A 59 -16.41 2.65 4.02
C GLY A 59 -14.97 2.71 4.52
N GLN A 60 -14.01 2.08 3.82
CA GLN A 60 -12.59 2.20 4.17
C GLN A 60 -12.00 3.49 3.59
N LYS A 61 -11.17 4.13 4.40
CA LYS A 61 -10.38 5.29 4.02
C LYS A 61 -8.93 4.89 3.81
N LEU A 62 -8.35 5.21 2.66
CA LEU A 62 -6.94 5.03 2.37
C LEU A 62 -6.30 6.41 2.14
N VAL A 63 -5.13 6.64 2.72
CA VAL A 63 -4.48 7.97 2.74
C VAL A 63 -3.03 7.86 2.27
N ARG A 64 -2.60 8.88 1.53
CA ARG A 64 -1.22 9.17 1.19
C ARG A 64 -0.79 10.46 1.90
N ASN A 65 0.16 10.39 2.84
CA ASN A 65 0.68 11.54 3.59
C ASN A 65 2.00 12.08 3.01
N TYR A 66 2.07 13.33 2.55
CA TYR A 66 3.28 13.89 1.91
C TYR A 66 4.34 14.40 2.89
N GLY A 67 4.15 14.15 4.19
CA GLY A 67 4.99 14.62 5.29
C GLY A 67 4.16 15.33 6.35
N GLU A 68 4.76 15.54 7.52
CA GLU A 68 4.14 16.24 8.64
C GLU A 68 3.74 17.66 8.21
N ASP A 69 2.45 17.97 8.30
CA ASP A 69 1.84 19.27 7.96
C ASP A 69 2.10 19.79 6.53
N THR A 70 2.45 18.90 5.59
CA THR A 70 2.74 19.31 4.21
C THR A 70 1.60 19.00 3.25
N GLY A 71 0.87 17.91 3.43
CA GLY A 71 -0.17 17.52 2.49
C GLY A 71 -0.67 16.09 2.68
N TRP A 72 -1.85 15.81 2.12
CA TRP A 72 -2.36 14.45 1.98
C TRP A 72 -3.29 14.33 0.77
N THR A 73 -3.41 13.11 0.27
CA THR A 73 -4.51 12.71 -0.62
C THR A 73 -5.24 11.55 0.05
N ASN A 74 -6.56 11.61 0.13
CA ASN A 74 -7.36 10.53 0.70
C ASN A 74 -8.39 9.99 -0.30
N LEU A 75 -8.75 8.72 -0.08
CA LEU A 75 -9.76 7.99 -0.81
C LEU A 75 -10.72 7.38 0.21
N GLU A 76 -12.01 7.62 0.05
CA GLU A 76 -13.08 6.96 0.80
C GLU A 76 -13.91 6.10 -0.15
N PHE A 77 -13.86 4.79 0.08
CA PHE A 77 -14.51 3.83 -0.79
C PHE A 77 -16.01 3.75 -0.52
N LEU A 78 -16.78 3.78 -1.60
CA LEU A 78 -18.21 3.57 -1.63
C LEU A 78 -18.50 2.16 -2.18
N GLU A 79 -19.69 1.97 -2.76
CA GLU A 79 -20.11 0.71 -3.36
C GLU A 79 -19.41 0.46 -4.70
N ASP A 80 -19.19 -0.82 -5.02
CA ASP A 80 -18.70 -1.28 -6.32
C ASP A 80 -17.39 -0.63 -6.80
N GLY A 81 -16.52 -0.21 -5.88
CA GLY A 81 -15.22 0.40 -6.20
C GLY A 81 -15.30 1.88 -6.56
N ASN A 82 -16.49 2.49 -6.49
CA ASN A 82 -16.60 3.96 -6.51
C ASN A 82 -15.92 4.53 -5.27
N PHE A 83 -15.36 5.74 -5.39
CA PHE A 83 -14.81 6.46 -4.26
C PHE A 83 -15.03 7.97 -4.43
N THR A 84 -15.03 8.65 -3.30
CA THR A 84 -14.77 10.09 -3.22
C THR A 84 -13.41 10.28 -2.59
N GLY A 85 -12.80 11.44 -2.82
CA GLY A 85 -11.55 11.76 -2.19
C GLY A 85 -11.36 13.26 -2.11
N SER A 86 -10.38 13.63 -1.32
CA SER A 86 -9.91 15.00 -1.23
C SER A 86 -8.40 15.05 -1.21
N TYR A 87 -7.89 16.19 -1.64
CA TYR A 87 -6.50 16.54 -1.65
C TYR A 87 -6.28 17.81 -0.83
N PHE A 88 -5.19 17.82 -0.10
CA PHE A 88 -4.63 18.98 0.59
C PHE A 88 -3.14 19.02 0.30
N GLY A 89 -2.65 20.18 -0.11
CA GLY A 89 -1.27 20.40 -0.47
C GLY A 89 -0.81 21.82 -0.23
N LYS A 90 0.48 22.00 -0.46
CA LYS A 90 1.20 23.27 -0.39
C LYS A 90 2.22 23.26 -1.53
N ILE A 91 2.67 24.44 -1.92
CA ILE A 91 3.69 24.66 -2.97
C ILE A 91 4.89 23.70 -2.86
N LYS A 92 5.37 23.43 -1.65
CA LYS A 92 6.51 22.52 -1.41
C LYS A 92 6.30 21.11 -1.97
N ASN A 93 5.06 20.64 -2.05
CA ASN A 93 4.71 19.28 -2.45
C ASN A 93 4.23 19.17 -3.89
N ASP A 94 3.42 20.13 -4.34
CA ASP A 94 2.81 20.11 -5.68
C ASP A 94 3.49 21.03 -6.68
N GLY A 95 4.27 22.01 -6.21
CA GLY A 95 4.93 23.01 -7.06
C GLY A 95 3.97 24.01 -7.70
N PHE A 96 2.69 24.01 -7.32
CA PHE A 96 1.71 24.99 -7.80
C PHE A 96 1.84 26.29 -6.98
N ASP A 97 1.57 27.44 -7.58
CA ASP A 97 1.61 28.74 -6.91
C ASP A 97 0.49 29.60 -7.50
N ALA A 98 -0.58 29.84 -6.73
CA ALA A 98 -1.66 30.73 -7.11
C ALA A 98 -1.38 32.21 -6.77
N GLY A 99 -0.19 32.52 -6.25
CA GLY A 99 0.23 33.88 -5.91
C GLY A 99 -0.32 34.39 -4.59
N LEU A 100 -0.69 33.50 -3.65
CA LEU A 100 -1.20 33.85 -2.33
C LEU A 100 -0.14 33.75 -1.23
N THR A 101 1.05 33.20 -1.54
CA THR A 101 2.16 33.00 -0.59
C THR A 101 2.47 34.22 0.28
N GLU A 102 2.67 35.41 -0.33
CA GLU A 102 3.00 36.62 0.43
C GLU A 102 1.85 37.04 1.37
N TYR A 103 0.61 36.97 0.87
CA TYR A 103 -0.58 37.28 1.66
C TYR A 103 -0.74 36.31 2.84
N ALA A 104 -0.58 35.01 2.59
CA ALA A 104 -0.65 33.96 3.60
C ALA A 104 0.38 34.17 4.71
N TRP A 105 1.61 34.55 4.34
CA TRP A 105 2.68 34.83 5.29
C TRP A 105 2.36 36.06 6.17
N ILE A 106 1.98 37.18 5.54
CA ILE A 106 1.76 38.45 6.24
C ILE A 106 0.55 38.38 7.18
N TRP A 107 -0.57 37.82 6.71
CA TRP A 107 -1.86 37.92 7.41
C TRP A 107 -2.24 36.68 8.20
N HIS A 108 -1.77 35.51 7.80
CA HIS A 108 -2.14 34.23 8.43
C HIS A 108 -0.96 33.54 9.12
N ARG A 109 0.27 34.07 8.96
CA ARG A 109 1.52 33.40 9.40
C ARG A 109 1.58 31.94 8.92
N GLY A 110 1.04 31.71 7.73
CA GLY A 110 0.88 30.39 7.13
C GLY A 110 1.40 30.37 5.70
N GLU A 111 1.15 29.24 5.05
CA GLU A 111 1.46 29.02 3.64
C GLU A 111 0.16 29.01 2.85
N GLU A 112 0.27 29.27 1.56
CA GLU A 112 -0.81 29.00 0.62
C GLU A 112 -1.17 27.51 0.63
N ILE A 113 -2.47 27.23 0.55
CA ILE A 113 -3.04 25.90 0.63
C ILE A 113 -3.75 25.58 -0.67
N HIS A 114 -3.44 24.43 -1.23
CA HIS A 114 -4.12 23.88 -2.39
C HIS A 114 -5.02 22.74 -1.97
N THR A 115 -6.24 22.72 -2.49
CA THR A 115 -7.19 21.62 -2.23
C THR A 115 -7.85 21.18 -3.52
N SER A 116 -8.36 19.96 -3.52
CA SER A 116 -9.37 19.56 -4.50
C SER A 116 -10.25 18.48 -3.90
N ASP A 117 -11.51 18.47 -4.31
CA ASP A 117 -12.42 17.34 -4.08
C ASP A 117 -12.57 16.59 -5.39
N PHE A 118 -12.67 15.27 -5.32
CA PHE A 118 -12.73 14.44 -6.52
C PHE A 118 -13.49 13.14 -6.28
N LYS A 119 -13.83 12.48 -7.38
CA LYS A 119 -14.44 11.16 -7.39
C LYS A 119 -13.85 10.28 -8.48
N GLY A 120 -14.05 8.99 -8.37
CA GLY A 120 -13.67 8.03 -9.40
C GLY A 120 -14.15 6.63 -9.09
N LYS A 121 -13.75 5.68 -9.94
CA LYS A 121 -14.07 4.27 -9.77
C LYS A 121 -12.86 3.41 -10.07
N PHE A 122 -12.47 2.57 -9.12
CA PHE A 122 -11.54 1.47 -9.41
C PHE A 122 -12.28 0.27 -9.98
N LYS A 123 -11.66 -0.39 -10.95
CA LYS A 123 -12.09 -1.67 -11.51
C LYS A 123 -10.96 -2.66 -11.38
N ILE A 124 -11.25 -3.86 -10.89
CA ILE A 124 -10.26 -4.95 -10.86
C ILE A 124 -10.22 -5.56 -12.27
N VAL A 125 -9.05 -5.55 -12.89
CA VAL A 125 -8.86 -6.04 -14.26
C VAL A 125 -8.15 -7.38 -14.31
N GLU A 126 -7.43 -7.74 -13.25
CA GLU A 126 -6.65 -8.98 -13.18
C GLU A 126 -6.40 -9.35 -11.72
N GLN A 127 -6.54 -10.64 -11.38
CA GLN A 127 -6.03 -11.20 -10.14
C GLN A 127 -4.60 -11.69 -10.39
N ILE A 128 -3.62 -11.10 -9.71
CA ILE A 128 -2.21 -11.49 -9.84
C ILE A 128 -1.92 -12.75 -9.00
N ASN A 129 -2.46 -12.78 -7.78
CA ASN A 129 -2.48 -13.93 -6.89
C ASN A 129 -3.60 -13.73 -5.84
N ASP A 130 -3.66 -14.58 -4.80
CA ASP A 130 -4.68 -14.52 -3.75
C ASP A 130 -4.70 -13.20 -2.96
N ASN A 131 -3.60 -12.45 -2.97
CA ASN A 131 -3.39 -11.26 -2.15
C ASN A 131 -3.27 -9.95 -2.95
N ILE A 132 -3.04 -10.03 -4.26
CA ILE A 132 -2.69 -8.89 -5.11
C ILE A 132 -3.59 -8.85 -6.34
N TYR A 133 -4.18 -7.67 -6.57
CA TYR A 133 -5.14 -7.43 -7.65
C TYR A 133 -4.75 -6.19 -8.44
N LYS A 134 -4.68 -6.31 -9.76
CA LYS A 134 -4.44 -5.17 -10.64
C LYS A 134 -5.75 -4.41 -10.84
N MET A 135 -5.68 -3.09 -10.73
CA MET A 135 -6.80 -2.18 -10.91
C MET A 135 -6.53 -1.12 -11.97
N LYS A 136 -7.62 -0.65 -12.56
CA LYS A 136 -7.65 0.55 -13.40
C LYS A 136 -8.59 1.59 -12.81
N LEU A 137 -8.21 2.85 -12.95
CA LEU A 137 -9.05 3.98 -12.60
C LEU A 137 -9.96 4.31 -13.79
N ASP A 138 -11.22 4.56 -13.50
CA ASP A 138 -12.25 4.93 -14.47
C ASP A 138 -13.07 6.09 -13.92
N ASN A 139 -13.57 6.95 -14.82
CA ASN A 139 -14.39 8.13 -14.51
C ASN A 139 -13.82 9.02 -13.38
N PHE A 140 -12.51 9.24 -13.39
CA PHE A 140 -11.89 10.19 -12.45
C PHE A 140 -12.24 11.62 -12.84
N GLU A 141 -12.67 12.41 -11.85
CA GLU A 141 -13.15 13.77 -12.03
C GLU A 141 -12.82 14.58 -10.78
N ILE A 142 -12.24 15.76 -10.97
CA ILE A 142 -12.22 16.82 -9.94
C ILE A 142 -13.60 17.46 -9.90
N THR A 143 -14.19 17.50 -8.71
CA THR A 143 -15.54 18.02 -8.46
C THR A 143 -15.54 19.42 -7.85
N SER A 144 -14.44 19.84 -7.23
CA SER A 144 -14.27 21.20 -6.72
C SER A 144 -14.13 22.21 -7.87
N GLU A 145 -14.75 23.38 -7.72
CA GLU A 145 -14.60 24.48 -8.68
C GLU A 145 -13.19 25.08 -8.59
N TYR A 146 -12.46 25.07 -9.71
CA TYR A 146 -11.11 25.60 -9.80
C TYR A 146 -11.08 27.10 -9.48
N GLY A 147 -10.15 27.51 -8.61
CA GLY A 147 -9.96 28.90 -8.25
C GLY A 147 -9.84 29.14 -6.76
N ARG A 148 -9.52 30.38 -6.42
CA ARG A 148 -9.51 30.84 -5.03
C ARG A 148 -10.93 30.81 -4.47
N TYR A 149 -11.11 30.14 -3.33
CA TYR A 149 -12.41 30.04 -2.65
C TYR A 149 -12.37 30.57 -1.21
N ASP A 150 -11.18 30.81 -0.68
CA ASP A 150 -10.97 31.46 0.62
C ASP A 150 -9.66 32.26 0.59
N ASP A 151 -9.24 32.81 1.72
CA ASP A 151 -8.15 33.76 1.80
C ASP A 151 -6.80 33.20 1.31
N ILE A 152 -6.37 32.10 1.90
CA ILE A 152 -5.12 31.41 1.56
C ILE A 152 -5.37 30.08 0.84
N TYR A 153 -6.62 29.77 0.49
CA TYR A 153 -7.00 28.50 -0.09
C TYR A 153 -7.39 28.62 -1.56
N PHE A 154 -6.88 27.68 -2.34
CA PHE A 154 -7.10 27.60 -3.78
C PHE A 154 -7.47 26.17 -4.20
N ASN A 155 -8.57 26.04 -4.94
CA ASN A 155 -8.95 24.76 -5.52
C ASN A 155 -8.18 24.52 -6.82
N VAL A 156 -7.41 23.44 -6.86
CA VAL A 156 -6.66 22.98 -8.04
C VAL A 156 -7.43 21.93 -8.84
N ASP A 157 -7.02 21.69 -10.08
CA ASP A 157 -7.62 20.72 -11.01
C ASP A 157 -6.90 19.37 -11.03
N PHE A 158 -6.15 19.06 -9.96
CA PHE A 158 -5.43 17.81 -9.79
C PHE A 158 -5.50 17.30 -8.34
N ALA A 159 -5.07 16.06 -8.13
CA ALA A 159 -4.81 15.48 -6.82
C ALA A 159 -3.51 14.67 -6.90
N LEU A 160 -2.53 14.99 -6.06
CA LEU A 160 -1.27 14.25 -6.05
C LEU A 160 -1.52 12.76 -5.74
N GLY A 161 -0.72 11.88 -6.34
CA GLY A 161 -0.83 10.43 -6.19
C GLY A 161 -1.90 9.77 -7.07
N ILE A 162 -2.79 10.54 -7.69
CA ILE A 162 -3.81 10.02 -8.62
C ILE A 162 -3.40 10.32 -10.06
N LYS A 163 -3.34 9.26 -10.87
CA LYS A 163 -3.00 9.29 -12.28
C LYS A 163 -4.01 8.43 -13.05
N PRO A 164 -4.91 9.02 -13.86
CA PRO A 164 -5.96 8.30 -14.59
C PRO A 164 -5.47 7.09 -15.39
N ASP A 165 -4.33 7.23 -16.07
CA ASP A 165 -3.82 6.19 -16.98
C ASP A 165 -2.90 5.15 -16.30
N ALA A 166 -2.67 5.27 -14.99
CA ALA A 166 -1.76 4.38 -14.28
C ALA A 166 -2.30 2.94 -14.12
N ASP A 167 -1.38 2.03 -13.83
CA ASP A 167 -1.64 0.70 -13.31
C ASP A 167 -1.60 0.79 -11.79
N TYR A 168 -2.69 0.39 -11.16
CA TYR A 168 -2.83 0.34 -9.72
C TYR A 168 -2.79 -1.11 -9.24
N TYR A 169 -2.27 -1.33 -8.05
CA TYR A 169 -2.24 -2.64 -7.40
C TYR A 169 -2.87 -2.55 -6.03
N LEU A 170 -3.92 -3.33 -5.80
CA LEU A 170 -4.53 -3.52 -4.49
C LEU A 170 -3.85 -4.68 -3.78
N TYR A 171 -3.30 -4.40 -2.61
CA TYR A 171 -2.82 -5.38 -1.65
C TYR A 171 -3.83 -5.48 -0.52
N ILE A 172 -4.32 -6.68 -0.25
CA ILE A 172 -5.29 -6.91 0.84
C ILE A 172 -4.56 -7.08 2.19
N PRO A 173 -5.23 -6.87 3.34
CA PRO A 173 -4.65 -7.15 4.65
C PRO A 173 -4.09 -8.58 4.74
N GLY A 174 -2.92 -8.73 5.34
CA GLY A 174 -2.23 -10.01 5.50
C GLY A 174 -1.34 -10.41 4.32
N THR A 175 -1.17 -9.54 3.30
CA THR A 175 -0.24 -9.79 2.19
C THR A 175 1.20 -9.86 2.73
N PRO A 176 1.93 -10.97 2.53
CA PRO A 176 3.32 -11.09 2.97
C PRO A 176 4.24 -10.05 2.34
N ALA A 177 5.21 -9.55 3.11
CA ALA A 177 6.23 -8.61 2.63
C ALA A 177 7.01 -9.16 1.42
N SER A 178 7.21 -10.49 1.36
CA SER A 178 7.86 -11.17 0.24
C SER A 178 7.13 -11.01 -1.11
N LEU A 179 5.85 -10.65 -1.10
CA LEU A 179 5.06 -10.39 -2.32
C LEU A 179 5.02 -8.90 -2.69
N LEU A 180 5.62 -8.03 -1.89
CA LEU A 180 5.77 -6.62 -2.22
C LEU A 180 6.88 -6.44 -3.27
N PRO A 181 6.95 -5.29 -3.96
CA PRO A 181 7.91 -5.05 -5.04
C PRO A 181 9.38 -5.25 -4.63
N ASN A 182 9.74 -5.11 -3.34
CA ASN A 182 11.13 -5.22 -2.84
C ASN A 182 12.10 -4.26 -3.57
N GLU A 183 11.61 -3.09 -3.97
CA GLU A 183 12.31 -2.11 -4.82
C GLU A 183 12.87 -0.91 -4.04
N ASN A 184 12.93 -0.97 -2.69
CA ASN A 184 13.04 0.21 -1.81
C ASN A 184 11.89 1.21 -2.04
N SER A 185 10.74 0.71 -2.47
CA SER A 185 9.55 1.48 -2.79
C SER A 185 9.01 2.18 -1.54
N ARG A 186 8.17 3.21 -1.74
CA ARG A 186 7.38 3.79 -0.64
C ARG A 186 6.51 2.74 0.04
N LEU A 187 6.09 1.71 -0.70
CA LEU A 187 5.26 0.62 -0.18
C LEU A 187 6.03 -0.19 0.86
N ASP A 188 7.28 -0.54 0.57
CA ASP A 188 8.15 -1.33 1.47
C ASP A 188 8.38 -0.64 2.83
N LYS A 189 8.21 0.70 2.90
CA LYS A 189 8.36 1.49 4.14
C LYS A 189 7.08 1.70 4.91
N ASN A 190 5.93 1.49 4.28
CA ASN A 190 4.64 1.92 4.80
C ASN A 190 3.60 0.80 4.84
N TYR A 191 3.95 -0.48 4.71
CA TYR A 191 2.96 -1.55 4.63
C TYR A 191 2.47 -2.07 6.01
N LYS A 192 3.22 -1.80 7.07
CA LYS A 192 2.92 -2.18 8.46
C LYS A 192 3.35 -1.09 9.42
N LYS A 193 2.76 -1.06 10.61
CA LYS A 193 3.25 -0.26 11.74
C LYS A 193 4.65 -0.69 12.16
N GLU A 194 5.44 0.26 12.65
CA GLU A 194 6.82 0.03 13.08
C GLU A 194 6.93 -1.03 14.19
N ASP A 195 5.95 -1.10 15.09
CA ASP A 195 5.90 -2.06 16.20
C ASP A 195 5.29 -3.43 15.82
N SER A 196 4.91 -3.62 14.55
CA SER A 196 4.33 -4.88 14.08
C SER A 196 5.35 -6.01 14.07
N LYS A 197 5.01 -7.11 14.75
CA LYS A 197 5.80 -8.35 14.76
C LYS A 197 5.60 -9.21 13.50
N GLU A 198 4.49 -9.01 12.80
CA GLU A 198 4.21 -9.73 11.56
C GLU A 198 4.75 -8.97 10.35
N ASP A 199 5.36 -9.71 9.42
CA ASP A 199 5.95 -9.19 8.19
C ASP A 199 4.93 -9.24 7.04
N LYS A 200 3.79 -8.58 7.27
CA LYS A 200 2.62 -8.57 6.38
C LYS A 200 1.94 -7.21 6.39
N THR A 201 1.17 -6.91 5.35
CA THR A 201 0.32 -5.71 5.31
C THR A 201 -0.71 -5.76 6.45
N GLN A 202 -0.89 -4.66 7.18
CA GLN A 202 -1.88 -4.58 8.27
C GLN A 202 -3.23 -3.98 7.85
N GLY A 203 -3.32 -3.47 6.62
CA GLY A 203 -4.53 -2.87 6.04
C GLY A 203 -4.53 -3.01 4.53
N PHE A 204 -5.59 -2.51 3.90
CA PHE A 204 -5.62 -2.37 2.45
C PHE A 204 -4.61 -1.32 2.00
N ILE A 205 -3.92 -1.61 0.89
CA ILE A 205 -2.97 -0.69 0.28
C ILE A 205 -3.22 -0.62 -1.21
N ILE A 206 -3.23 0.58 -1.76
CA ILE A 206 -3.24 0.82 -3.20
C ILE A 206 -1.89 1.43 -3.58
N TRP A 207 -1.20 0.77 -4.51
CA TRP A 207 0.07 1.24 -5.05
C TRP A 207 -0.08 1.61 -6.52
N ASN A 208 0.26 2.85 -6.85
CA ASN A 208 0.47 3.30 -8.21
C ASN A 208 1.95 3.06 -8.56
N LYS A 209 2.20 2.06 -9.38
CA LYS A 209 3.56 1.63 -9.75
C LYS A 209 4.35 2.70 -10.49
N TYR A 210 3.69 3.55 -11.28
CA TYR A 210 4.37 4.50 -12.15
C TYR A 210 5.05 5.64 -11.39
N GLU A 211 4.45 6.08 -10.29
CA GLU A 211 4.93 7.22 -9.49
C GLU A 211 5.41 6.79 -8.10
N ASP A 212 5.37 5.49 -7.84
CA ASP A 212 5.61 4.87 -6.54
C ASP A 212 4.78 5.52 -5.43
N GLU A 213 3.49 5.76 -5.73
CA GLU A 213 2.54 6.42 -4.84
C GLU A 213 1.71 5.37 -4.09
N VAL A 214 1.58 5.55 -2.77
CA VAL A 214 1.02 4.54 -1.86
C VAL A 214 -0.09 5.13 -1.01
N PHE A 215 -1.30 4.61 -1.16
CA PHE A 215 -2.43 4.91 -0.31
C PHE A 215 -2.61 3.78 0.70
N ASN A 216 -2.48 4.06 1.98
CA ASN A 216 -2.63 3.06 3.03
C ASN A 216 -3.77 3.43 3.99
N GLN A 217 -4.53 2.42 4.40
CA GLN A 217 -5.58 2.50 5.42
C GLN A 217 -5.08 2.91 6.81
N LEU A 218 -3.83 2.60 7.15
CA LEU A 218 -3.28 2.80 8.49
C LEU A 218 -2.91 4.26 8.81
N ALA A 219 -2.91 5.14 7.80
CA ALA A 219 -2.45 6.53 7.90
C ALA A 219 -1.17 6.66 8.76
N LEU A 220 -0.16 5.84 8.40
CA LEU A 220 1.16 5.85 9.02
C LEU A 220 1.92 7.15 8.72
#